data_AF-A0A662ESV1-F1
#
_entry.id   AF-A0A662ESV1-F1
#
_cell.length_a   1.000
_cell.length_b   1.000
_cell.length_c   1.000
_cell.angle_alpha   90.00
_cell.angle_beta   90.00
_cell.angle_gamma   90.00
#
_symmetry.space_group_name_H-M   'P 1'
#
loop_
_entity.id
_entity.type
_entity.pdbx_description
1 polymer ?
#
loop_
_entity_poly.entity_id
_entity_poly.type
_entity_poly.pdbx_seq_one_letter_code
_entity_poly.pdbx_strand_id
1 'polypeptide(L)' 'MKWNFRNLLAIFMQSAILLFWSLQGIGLLQNVPGEINGALISAFTLITQFYFRKKPSAEAPENSQGK' A
#
# COMPACT_ATOMS: atom_id res chain seq x y z
N MET A 1 12.54 7.70 -6.40
CA MET A 1 11.21 7.21 -6.83
C MET A 1 10.57 8.29 -7.68
N LYS A 2 10.22 8.02 -8.95
CA LYS A 2 9.32 8.94 -9.68
C LYS A 2 7.98 8.93 -8.95
N TRP A 3 7.57 10.06 -8.40
CA TRP A 3 6.28 10.22 -7.74
C TRP A 3 5.18 10.15 -8.81
N ASN A 4 4.68 8.94 -9.05
CA ASN A 4 3.53 8.71 -9.90
C ASN A 4 2.26 8.78 -9.04
N PHE A 5 1.16 9.25 -9.63
CA PHE A 5 -0.17 9.30 -9.00
C PHE A 5 -0.53 7.99 -8.28
N ARG A 6 -0.14 6.85 -8.85
CA ARG A 6 -0.37 5.52 -8.28
C ARG A 6 0.35 5.29 -6.94
N ASN A 7 1.57 5.83 -6.77
CA ASN A 7 2.30 5.74 -5.51
C ASN A 7 1.67 6.63 -4.43
N LEU A 8 1.20 7.82 -4.81
CA LEU A 8 0.49 8.72 -3.90
C LEU A 8 -0.84 8.10 -3.44
N LEU A 9 -1.59 7.50 -4.37
CA LEU A 9 -2.82 6.77 -4.07
C LEU A 9 -2.58 5.60 -3.12
N ALA A 10 -1.49 4.85 -3.31
CA ALA A 10 -1.12 3.73 -2.43
C ALA A 10 -0.81 4.19 -0.99
N ILE A 11 -0.05 5.28 -0.85
CA ILE A 11 0.25 5.88 0.47
C ILE A 11 -1.04 6.37 1.13
N PHE A 12 -1.89 7.08 0.37
CA PHE A 12 -3.16 7.58 0.87
C PHE A 12 -4.10 6.45 1.33
N MET A 13 -4.20 5.37 0.56
CA MET A 13 -5.01 4.22 0.94
C MET A 13 -4.48 3.55 2.22
N GLN A 14 -3.16 3.38 2.35
CA GLN A 14 -2.58 2.81 3.57
C GLN A 14 -2.81 3.72 4.79
N SER A 15 -2.63 5.03 4.64
CA SER A 15 -2.85 5.96 5.76
C SER A 15 -4.33 5.97 6.18
N ALA A 16 -5.27 5.89 5.23
CA ALA A 16 -6.69 5.79 5.53
C ALA A 16 -7.04 4.50 6.31
N ILE A 17 -6.45 3.35 5.95
CA ILE A 17 -6.66 2.08 6.67
C ILE A 17 -6.11 2.17 8.10
N LEU A 18 -4.90 2.73 8.27
CA LEU A 18 -4.31 2.92 9.60
C LEU A 18 -5.12 3.89 10.46
N LEU A 19 -5.66 4.96 9.86
CA LEU A 19 -6.52 5.91 10.55
C LEU A 19 -7.84 5.25 10.97
N PHE A 20 -8.43 4.43 10.12
CA PHE A 20 -9.63 3.64 10.45
C PHE A 20 -9.38 2.73 11.66
N TRP A 21 -8.28 1.96 11.67
CA TRP A 21 -7.93 1.13 12.82
C TRP A 21 -7.62 1.94 14.08
N SER A 22 -7.03 3.13 13.93
CA SER A 22 -6.79 4.03 15.06
C SER A 22 -8.10 4.52 15.68
N LEU A 23 -9.08 4.92 14.84
CA LEU A 23 -10.42 5.32 15.26
C LEU A 23 -11.20 4.17 15.90
N GLN A 24 -11.04 2.96 15.39
CA GLN A 24 -11.61 1.75 15.98
C GLN A 24 -10.95 1.42 17.34
N GLY A 25 -9.64 1.57 17.45
CA GLY A 25 -8.87 1.31 18.68
C GLY A 25 -9.20 2.25 19.84
N ILE A 26 -9.51 3.52 19.56
CA ILE A 26 -9.98 4.48 20.57
C ILE A 26 -11.48 4.34 20.89
N GLY A 27 -12.17 3.37 20.28
CA GLY A 27 -13.59 3.12 20.51
C GLY A 27 -14.52 4.17 19.89
N LEU A 28 -14.08 4.90 18.86
CA LEU A 28 -14.93 5.83 18.11
C LEU A 28 -15.77 5.09 17.05
N LEU A 29 -15.25 3.97 16.55
CA LEU A 29 -15.96 3.04 15.66
C LEU A 29 -16.35 1.78 16.44
N GLN A 30 -17.40 1.90 17.26
CA GLN A 30 -17.99 0.77 17.97
C GLN A 30 -18.94 0.06 16.99
N ASN A 31 -18.84 -1.27 16.86
CA ASN A 31 -19.60 -2.11 15.92
C ASN A 31 -19.04 -2.26 14.49
N VAL A 32 -17.72 -2.31 14.33
CA VAL A 32 -17.13 -2.75 13.05
C VAL A 32 -17.19 -4.29 12.96
N PRO A 33 -17.87 -4.88 11.96
CA PRO A 33 -17.89 -6.33 11.74
C PRO A 33 -16.48 -6.90 11.48
N GLY A 34 -16.26 -8.14 11.90
CA GLY A 34 -14.96 -8.81 11.74
C GLY A 34 -14.54 -8.96 10.27
N GLU A 35 -15.50 -9.10 9.37
CA GLU A 35 -15.31 -9.21 7.93
C GLU A 35 -14.69 -7.94 7.34
N ILE A 36 -15.07 -6.77 7.86
CA ILE A 36 -14.48 -5.48 7.41
C ILE A 36 -13.00 -5.44 7.80
N ASN A 37 -12.66 -5.89 9.01
CA ASN A 37 -11.26 -5.96 9.43
C ASN A 37 -10.46 -6.94 8.57
N GLY A 38 -11.02 -8.11 8.27
CA GLY A 38 -10.42 -9.07 7.35
C GLY A 38 -10.15 -8.48 5.97
N ALA A 39 -11.16 -7.81 5.38
CA ALA A 39 -11.04 -7.16 4.08
C ALA A 39 -9.98 -6.04 4.07
N LEU A 40 -9.92 -5.23 5.13
CA LEU A 40 -8.93 -4.15 5.27
C LEU A 40 -7.51 -4.70 5.41
N ILE A 41 -7.31 -5.79 6.15
CA ILE A 41 -6.01 -6.47 6.25
C ILE A 41 -5.59 -7.00 4.88
N SER A 42 -6.49 -7.67 4.15
CA SER A 42 -6.22 -8.16 2.79
C SER A 42 -5.90 -7.01 1.82
N ALA A 43 -6.66 -5.92 1.86
CA ALA A 43 -6.39 -4.74 1.03
C ALA A 43 -5.03 -4.10 1.36
N PHE A 44 -4.72 -3.92 2.65
CA PHE A 44 -3.45 -3.36 3.11
C PHE A 44 -2.25 -4.21 2.65
N THR A 45 -2.35 -5.53 2.80
CA THR A 45 -1.29 -6.46 2.38
C THR A 45 -1.11 -6.45 0.87
N LEU A 46 -2.18 -6.46 0.08
CA LEU A 46 -2.11 -6.39 -1.38
C LEU A 46 -1.50 -5.08 -1.88
N ILE A 47 -1.90 -3.93 -1.30
CA ILE A 47 -1.30 -2.63 -1.64
C ILE A 47 0.19 -2.64 -1.31
N THR A 48 0.55 -3.16 -0.13
CA THR A 48 1.95 -3.27 0.28
C THR A 48 2.76 -4.13 -0.70
N GLN A 49 2.25 -5.31 -1.05
CA GLN A 49 2.91 -6.24 -1.96
C GLN A 49 2.96 -5.75 -3.41
N PHE A 50 2.01 -4.94 -3.86
CA PHE A 50 2.00 -4.45 -5.24
C PHE A 50 2.84 -3.19 -5.42
N TYR A 51 2.75 -2.25 -4.48
CA TYR A 51 3.38 -0.93 -4.61
C TYR A 51 4.74 -0.82 -3.91
N PHE A 52 4.94 -1.50 -2.79
CA PHE A 52 6.17 -1.40 -1.99
C PHE A 52 7.09 -2.62 -2.10
N ARG A 53 6.64 -3.70 -2.74
CA ARG A 53 7.54 -4.79 -3.12
C ARG A 53 8.62 -4.20 -4.02
N LYS A 54 9.88 -4.36 -3.60
CA LYS A 54 11.02 -4.13 -4.50
C LYS A 54 10.75 -4.91 -5.77
N LYS A 55 10.55 -4.21 -6.90
CA LYS A 55 10.77 -4.84 -8.19
C LYS A 55 12.19 -5.39 -8.13
N PRO A 56 12.42 -6.68 -8.46
CA PRO A 56 13.79 -7.17 -8.57
C PRO A 56 14.54 -6.20 -9.49
N SER A 57 15.73 -5.77 -9.07
CA SER A 57 16.62 -4.88 -9.82
C SER A 57 17.07 -5.56 -11.11
N ALA A 58 16.15 -5.69 -12.06
CA ALA A 58 16.35 -6.19 -13.40
C ALA A 58 15.90 -5.12 -14.40
N GLU A 59 16.39 -3.91 -14.19
CA GLU A 59 16.84 -3.08 -15.30
C GLU A 59 18.33 -2.88 -15.03
N ALA A 60 19.15 -3.84 -15.46
CA ALA A 60 20.51 -3.52 -15.85
C ALA A 60 20.42 -2.34 -16.83
N PRO A 61 21.37 -1.38 -16.81
CA PRO A 61 21.38 -0.32 -17.81
C PRO A 61 21.64 -0.96 -19.18
N GLU A 62 20.59 -1.30 -19.92
CA GLU A 62 20.69 -1.60 -21.35
C GLU A 62 20.86 -0.29 -22.10
N ASN A 63 21.99 0.38 -21.85
CA ASN A 63 22.54 1.39 -22.74
C ASN A 63 24.07 1.44 -22.59
N SER A 64 24.71 0.27 -22.63
CA SER A 64 26.02 0.13 -23.25
C SER A 64 25.81 -0.18 -24.74
N GLN A 65 25.33 0.82 -25.49
CA GLN A 65 25.49 0.81 -26.93
C GLN A 65 26.98 0.95 -27.22
N GLY A 66 27.62 -0.18 -27.50
CA GLY A 66 28.81 -0.19 -28.33
C GLY A 66 28.41 0.17 -29.76
N LYS A 67 28.87 1.32 -30.24
CA LYS A 67 29.63 1.50 -31.48
C LYS A 67 29.98 2.96 -31.67
#